data_AF-W8VMV1-F1
#
_entry.id   AF-W8VMV1-F1
#
_cell.length_a   1.000
_cell.length_b   1.000
_cell.length_c   1.000
_cell.angle_alpha   90.00
_cell.angle_beta   90.00
_cell.angle_gamma   90.00
#
_symmetry.space_group_name_H-M   'P 1'
#
loop_
_entity.id
_entity.type
_entity.pdbx_description
1 polymer ?
#
loop_
_entity_poly.entity_id
_entity_poly.type
_entity_poly.pdbx_seq_one_letter_code
_entity_poly.pdbx_strand_id
1 'polypeptide(L)' 'MTSEKMNRLELGMSKEQVTEILGNEYTIAEKRIQDSNEIEVLSYRDSYNNDEFYLFLFKNQKLEKWYRELLPKDKIELD' A
#
# COMPACT_ATOMS: atom_id res chain seq x y z
N MET A 1 1.72 4.20 -10.02
CA MET A 1 2.89 3.49 -9.44
C MET A 1 3.82 3.05 -10.57
N THR A 2 5.15 3.15 -10.45
CA THR A 2 6.08 2.77 -11.55
C THR A 2 6.81 1.46 -11.27
N SER A 3 7.14 0.69 -12.32
CA SER A 3 7.92 -0.55 -12.20
C SER A 3 9.28 -0.31 -11.56
N GLU A 4 9.92 0.84 -11.83
CA GLU A 4 11.20 1.21 -11.22
C GLU A 4 11.11 1.33 -9.69
N LYS A 5 10.07 2.02 -9.18
CA LYS A 5 9.85 2.13 -7.73
C LYS A 5 9.56 0.76 -7.11
N MET A 6 8.72 -0.05 -7.75
CA MET A 6 8.37 -1.38 -7.24
C MET A 6 9.57 -2.34 -7.20
N ASN A 7 10.47 -2.27 -8.18
CA ASN A 7 11.67 -3.12 -8.25
C ASN A 7 12.70 -2.79 -7.15
N ARG A 8 12.57 -1.65 -6.49
CA ARG A 8 13.45 -1.24 -5.38
C ARG A 8 12.95 -1.73 -4.02
N LEU A 9 11.75 -2.30 -3.95
CA LEU A 9 11.17 -2.77 -2.70
C LEU A 9 11.66 -4.17 -2.36
N GLU A 10 11.94 -4.38 -1.08
CA GLU A 10 12.32 -5.69 -0.54
C GLU A 10 11.48 -5.99 0.71
N LEU A 11 11.18 -7.27 0.91
CA LEU A 11 10.55 -7.74 2.15
C LEU A 11 11.45 -7.43 3.34
N GLY A 12 10.85 -7.02 4.45
CA GLY A 12 11.55 -6.64 5.68
C GLY A 12 11.92 -5.16 5.77
N MET A 13 11.79 -4.37 4.70
CA MET A 13 12.01 -2.92 4.73
C MET A 13 11.12 -2.23 5.78
N SER A 14 11.65 -1.19 6.42
CA SER A 14 10.86 -0.36 7.33
C SER A 14 9.84 0.47 6.58
N LYS A 15 8.84 0.98 7.30
CA LYS A 15 7.88 1.94 6.74
C LYS A 15 8.59 3.17 6.16
N GLU A 16 9.58 3.74 6.84
CA GLU A 16 10.31 4.90 6.32
C GLU A 16 10.98 4.59 4.98
N GLN A 17 11.72 3.47 4.89
CA GLN A 17 12.40 3.06 3.66
C GLN A 17 11.43 2.90 2.49
N VAL A 18 10.28 2.29 2.72
CA VAL A 18 9.25 2.16 1.68
C VAL A 18 8.71 3.52 1.26
N THR A 19 8.40 4.42 2.22
CA THR A 19 7.86 5.75 1.92
C THR A 19 8.88 6.68 1.24
N GLU A 20 10.18 6.50 1.48
CA GLU A 20 11.25 7.20 0.74
C GLU A 20 11.31 6.79 -0.73
N ILE A 21 11.05 5.51 -1.04
CA ILE A 21 11.03 5.00 -2.42
C ILE A 21 9.74 5.41 -3.12
N LEU A 22 8.59 5.22 -2.45
CA LEU A 22 7.27 5.36 -3.06
C LEU A 22 6.78 6.81 -3.06
N GLY A 23 7.16 7.58 -2.05
CA GLY A 23 6.64 8.91 -1.74
C GLY A 23 5.72 8.89 -0.52
N ASN A 24 5.40 10.09 -0.01
CA ASN A 24 4.60 10.28 1.21
C ASN A 24 3.10 10.45 0.95
N GLU A 25 2.65 10.38 -0.31
CA GLU A 25 1.24 10.52 -0.70
C GLU A 25 0.45 9.21 -0.53
N TYR A 26 0.53 8.62 0.66
CA TYR A 26 -0.23 7.42 1.03
C TYR A 26 -1.30 7.73 2.07
N THR A 27 -2.26 6.82 2.17
CA THR A 27 -3.21 6.78 3.29
C THR A 27 -3.02 5.50 4.10
N ILE A 28 -3.41 5.51 5.37
CA ILE A 28 -3.45 4.29 6.19
C ILE A 28 -4.83 3.66 5.96
N ALA A 29 -4.85 2.56 5.22
CA ALA A 29 -6.08 1.82 4.93
C ALA A 29 -6.51 0.92 6.09
N GLU A 30 -5.54 0.46 6.88
CA GLU A 30 -5.80 -0.39 8.02
C GLU A 30 -4.70 -0.25 9.08
N LYS A 31 -5.08 -0.30 10.36
CA LYS A 31 -4.15 -0.42 11.49
C LYS A 31 -4.80 -1.23 12.60
N ARG A 32 -4.18 -2.34 12.99
CA ARG A 32 -4.70 -3.26 14.03
C ARG A 32 -3.59 -4.02 14.74
N ILE A 33 -3.91 -4.58 15.90
CA ILE A 33 -3.11 -5.63 16.53
C ILE A 33 -3.78 -6.99 16.26
N GLN A 34 -3.00 -7.96 15.77
CA GLN A 34 -3.45 -9.32 15.51
C GLN A 34 -2.39 -10.33 15.96
N ASP A 35 -2.75 -11.23 16.87
CA ASP A 35 -1.86 -12.27 17.41
C ASP A 35 -0.51 -11.70 17.92
N SER A 36 -0.58 -10.62 18.70
CA SER A 36 0.57 -9.84 19.20
C SER A 36 1.43 -9.16 18.14
N ASN A 37 0.99 -9.14 16.88
CA ASN A 37 1.65 -8.40 15.82
C ASN A 37 0.91 -7.09 15.53
N GLU A 38 1.67 -6.01 15.35
CA GLU A 38 1.13 -4.78 14.77
C GLU A 38 1.02 -4.95 13.26
N ILE A 39 -0.19 -4.80 12.73
CA ILE A 39 -0.45 -4.79 11.30
C ILE A 39 -0.85 -3.38 10.89
N GLU A 40 -0.16 -2.85 9.89
CA GLU A 40 -0.48 -1.57 9.27
C GLU A 40 -0.47 -1.72 7.75
N VAL A 41 -1.48 -1.19 7.07
CA VAL A 41 -1.58 -1.26 5.60
C VAL A 41 -1.58 0.15 5.05
N LEU A 42 -0.58 0.45 4.22
CA LEU A 42 -0.53 1.70 3.47
C LEU A 42 -1.19 1.51 2.10
N SER A 43 -1.95 2.51 1.67
CA SER A 43 -2.58 2.55 0.36
C SER A 43 -2.02 3.71 -0.45
N TYR A 44 -1.57 3.40 -1.67
CA TYR A 44 -1.21 4.37 -2.69
C TYR A 44 -2.22 4.26 -3.83
N ARG A 45 -2.89 5.37 -4.14
CA ARG A 45 -3.76 5.48 -5.32
C ARG A 45 -2.89 5.79 -6.54
N ASP A 46 -3.11 5.10 -7.66
CA ASP A 46 -2.49 5.51 -8.90
C ASP A 46 -3.19 6.77 -9.44
N SER A 47 -2.47 7.89 -9.51
CA SER A 47 -3.00 9.17 -9.98
C SER A 47 -3.30 9.20 -11.48
N TYR A 48 -2.73 8.26 -12.25
CA TYR A 48 -2.98 8.16 -13.69
C TYR A 48 -4.14 7.23 -14.02
N ASN A 49 -4.32 6.17 -13.21
CA ASN A 49 -5.40 5.20 -13.34
C ASN A 49 -6.19 5.18 -12.02
N ASN A 50 -7.23 6.01 -11.94
CA ASN A 50 -8.07 6.20 -10.74
C ASN A 50 -8.74 4.93 -10.18
N ASP A 51 -8.60 3.80 -10.87
CA ASP A 51 -9.19 2.51 -10.55
C ASP A 51 -8.20 1.52 -9.92
N GLU A 52 -6.93 1.89 -9.70
CA GLU A 52 -5.94 0.98 -9.08
C GLU A 52 -5.42 1.50 -7.73
N PHE A 53 -5.40 0.59 -6.74
CA PHE A 53 -4.73 0.79 -5.46
C PHE A 53 -3.57 -0.18 -5.30
N TYR A 54 -2.47 0.32 -4.75
CA TYR A 54 -1.36 -0.51 -4.28
C TYR A 54 -1.38 -0.53 -2.76
N LEU A 55 -1.50 -1.72 -2.19
CA LEU A 55 -1.57 -1.96 -0.75
C LEU A 55 -0.27 -2.60 -0.26
N PHE A 56 0.35 -1.99 0.75
CA PHE A 56 1.60 -2.43 1.36
C PHE A 56 1.35 -2.80 2.80
N LEU A 57 1.47 -4.09 3.11
CA LEU A 57 1.20 -4.62 4.45
C LEU A 57 2.51 -4.67 5.24
N PHE A 58 2.51 -3.99 6.36
CA PHE A 58 3.57 -4.02 7.35
C PHE A 58 3.15 -4.88 8.53
N LYS A 59 4.02 -5.79 8.95
CA LYS A 59 3.90 -6.58 10.16
C LYS A 59 5.06 -6.22 11.09
N ASN A 60 4.75 -5.73 12.28
CA ASN A 60 5.73 -5.22 13.26
C ASN A 60 6.71 -4.23 12.60
N GLN A 61 6.16 -3.24 11.89
CA GLN A 61 6.88 -2.17 11.19
C GLN A 61 7.77 -2.63 10.02
N LYS A 62 7.65 -3.89 9.58
CA LYS A 62 8.40 -4.44 8.44
C LYS A 62 7.48 -4.83 7.30
N LEU A 63 7.87 -4.51 6.06
CA LEU A 63 7.12 -4.86 4.87
C LEU A 63 7.04 -6.38 4.71
N GLU A 64 5.84 -6.94 4.82
CA GLU A 64 5.60 -8.38 4.74
C GLU A 64 5.14 -8.81 3.34
N LYS A 65 4.37 -7.95 2.67
CA LYS A 65 3.90 -8.15 1.29
C LYS A 65 3.29 -6.87 0.73
N TRP A 66 3.08 -6.87 -0.59
CA TRP A 66 2.24 -5.89 -1.27
C TRP A 66 1.41 -6.55 -2.36
N TYR A 67 0.29 -5.93 -2.69
CA TYR A 67 -0.62 -6.39 -3.73
C TYR A 67 -1.38 -5.21 -4.32
N ARG A 68 -1.97 -5.44 -5.49
CA ARG A 68 -2.79 -4.45 -6.20
C ARG A 68 -4.25 -4.86 -6.11
N GLU A 69 -5.11 -3.88 -5.84
CA GLU A 69 -6.56 -4.02 -5.96
C GLU A 69 -7.08 -3.12 -7.07
N LEU A 70 -8.05 -3.63 -7.83
CA LEU A 70 -8.79 -2.87 -8.83
C LEU A 70 -10.12 -2.46 -8.23
N LEU A 71 -10.51 -1.19 -8.39
CA LEU A 71 -11.87 -0.77 -8.11
C LEU A 71 -12.82 -1.48 -9.09
N PRO A 72 -13.89 -2.12 -8.62
CA PRO A 72 -14.94 -2.60 -9.49
C PRO A 72 -15.55 -1.40 -10.23
N LYS A 73 -15.53 -1.42 -11.56
CA LYS A 73 -16.11 -0.35 -12.40
C LYS A 73 -17.60 -0.13 -12.13
N ASP A 74 -18.29 -1.14 -11.62
CA ASP A 74 -19.73 -1.12 -11.38
C ASP A 74 -20.11 -0.45 -10.04
N LYS A 75 -19.15 0.05 -9.25
CA LYS A 75 -19.44 0.83 -8.03
C LYS A 75 -19.36 2.35 -8.22
N ILE A 76 -19.27 2.82 -9.45
CA ILE A 76 -19.53 4.23 -9.79
C ILE A 76 -21.05 4.38 -10.00
N GLU A 77 -21.84 4.13 -8.95
CA GLU A 77 -23.19 4.70 -8.89
C GLU A 77 -23.05 6.10 -8.30
N LEU A 78 -23.52 7.06 -9.09
CA LEU A 78 -23.56 8.49 -8.82
C LEU A 78 -24.45 8.76 -7.59
N ASP A 79 -23.88 9.39 -6.57
CA ASP A 79 -24.61 10.28 -5.66
C ASP A 79 -24.39 11.74 -6.10
#